data_AF-A0A953CFF7-F1
#
_entry.id   AF-A0A953CFF7-F1
#
_cell.length_a   1.000
_cell.length_b   1.000
_cell.length_c   1.000
_cell.angle_alpha   90.00
_cell.angle_beta   90.00
_cell.angle_gamma   90.00
#
_symmetry.space_group_name_H-M   'P 1'
#
loop_
_entity.id
_entity.type
_entity.pdbx_description
1 polymer ?
#
loop_
_entity_poly.entity_id
_entity_poly.type
_entity_poly.pdbx_seq_one_letter_code
_entity_poly.pdbx_strand_id
1 'polypeptide(L)'
;MAVVEALKKTGGDTKTETLIKTMEGMSFDTPKGKMTFRKEDHQAMQSMYHFRIKNDPAFTWAVPELVREIKPEEMQVPIRNKR
;
A
#
# COMPACT_ATOMS: atom_id res chain seq x y z
N MET A 1 -4.74 -1.83 8.66
CA MET A 1 -3.48 -2.56 8.98
C MET A 1 -3.53 -3.95 8.35
N ALA A 2 -2.54 -4.32 7.53
CA ALA A 2 -2.54 -5.57 6.76
C ALA A 2 -2.62 -6.84 7.62
N VAL A 3 -1.77 -6.97 8.64
CA VAL A 3 -1.70 -8.17 9.50
C VAL A 3 -3.02 -8.40 10.23
N VAL A 4 -3.60 -7.35 10.81
CA VAL A 4 -4.88 -7.45 11.52
C VAL A 4 -6.00 -7.87 10.57
N GLU A 5 -6.04 -7.33 9.36
CA GLU A 5 -7.05 -7.72 8.36
C GLU A 5 -6.89 -9.19 7.95
N ALA A 6 -5.66 -9.65 7.70
CA ALA A 6 -5.40 -11.05 7.39
C ALA A 6 -5.87 -11.96 8.53
N LEU A 7 -5.53 -11.66 9.78
CA LEU A 7 -5.94 -12.46 10.94
C LEU A 7 -7.44 -12.45 11.17
N LYS A 8 -8.13 -11.34 10.90
CA LYS A 8 -9.60 -11.31 10.91
C LYS A 8 -10.18 -12.25 9.85
N LYS A 9 -9.63 -12.24 8.63
CA LYS A 9 -10.09 -13.11 7.54
C LYS A 9 -9.78 -14.59 7.78
N THR A 10 -8.67 -14.91 8.42
CA THR A 10 -8.31 -16.30 8.76
C THR A 10 -8.93 -16.79 10.07
N GLY A 11 -9.73 -15.96 10.76
CA GLY A 11 -10.26 -16.31 12.09
C GLY A 11 -9.16 -16.51 13.14
N GLY A 12 -8.01 -15.86 12.98
CA GLY A 12 -6.85 -15.97 13.85
C GLY A 12 -5.87 -17.09 13.48
N ASP A 13 -6.11 -17.86 12.42
CA ASP A 13 -5.12 -18.84 11.94
C ASP A 13 -3.88 -18.12 11.39
N THR A 14 -2.72 -18.43 11.99
CA THR A 14 -1.42 -17.85 11.68
C THR A 14 -0.53 -18.77 10.84
N LYS A 15 -1.04 -19.93 10.39
CA LYS A 15 -0.28 -20.83 9.50
C LYS A 15 0.12 -20.10 8.22
N THR A 16 1.40 -20.20 7.87
CA THR A 16 1.99 -19.48 6.72
C THR A 16 1.22 -19.70 5.42
N GLU A 17 0.91 -20.94 5.06
CA GLU A 17 0.17 -21.24 3.82
C GLU A 17 -1.26 -20.68 3.82
N THR A 18 -1.93 -20.64 4.97
CA THR A 18 -3.23 -20.01 5.13
C THR A 18 -3.13 -18.50 4.89
N LEU A 19 -2.12 -17.86 5.50
CA LEU A 19 -1.88 -16.42 5.36
C LEU A 19 -1.51 -16.04 3.92
N ILE A 20 -0.63 -16.79 3.25
CA ILE A 20 -0.26 -16.55 1.84
C ILE A 20 -1.52 -16.54 0.96
N LYS A 21 -2.32 -17.61 1.03
CA LYS A 21 -3.56 -17.72 0.25
C LYS A 21 -4.55 -16.60 0.55
N THR A 22 -4.63 -16.18 1.81
CA THR A 22 -5.55 -15.12 2.25
C THR A 22 -5.09 -13.74 1.80
N MET A 23 -3.78 -13.48 1.83
CA MET A 23 -3.21 -12.16 1.56
C MET A 23 -3.05 -11.88 0.06
N GLU A 24 -3.01 -12.89 -0.80
CA GLU A 24 -2.97 -12.73 -2.25
C GLU A 24 -4.25 -12.06 -2.79
N GLY A 25 -4.14 -10.79 -3.21
CA GLY A 25 -5.28 -9.98 -3.65
C GLY A 25 -6.04 -9.31 -2.51
N MET A 26 -5.55 -9.42 -1.27
CA MET A 26 -6.19 -8.82 -0.12
C MET A 26 -6.06 -7.30 -0.14
N SER A 27 -7.19 -6.61 0.03
CA SER A 27 -7.21 -5.18 0.31
C SER A 27 -7.35 -4.89 1.81
N PHE A 28 -6.76 -3.78 2.24
CA PHE A 28 -6.80 -3.33 3.63
C PHE A 28 -6.66 -1.80 3.72
N ASP A 29 -7.25 -1.21 4.76
CA ASP A 29 -7.18 0.24 4.98
C ASP A 29 -5.89 0.66 5.67
N THR A 30 -5.39 1.82 5.23
CA THR A 30 -4.18 2.49 5.71
C THR A 30 -4.39 4.01 5.78
N PRO A 31 -3.48 4.77 6.39
CA PRO A 31 -3.52 6.24 6.30
C PRO A 31 -3.42 6.80 4.88
N LYS A 32 -2.90 6.01 3.92
CA LYS A 32 -2.86 6.37 2.50
C LYS A 32 -4.11 5.93 1.73
N GLY A 33 -5.19 5.59 2.44
CA GLY A 33 -6.38 4.96 1.88
C GLY A 33 -6.22 3.44 1.72
N LYS A 34 -7.03 2.88 0.82
CA LYS A 34 -7.06 1.44 0.57
C LYS A 34 -5.82 0.99 -0.20
N MET A 35 -5.11 0.01 0.33
CA MET A 35 -4.03 -0.69 -0.39
C MET A 35 -4.46 -2.11 -0.72
N THR A 36 -3.83 -2.72 -1.73
CA THR A 36 -4.07 -4.12 -2.11
C THR A 36 -2.76 -4.82 -2.41
N PHE A 37 -2.55 -6.02 -1.86
CA PHE A 37 -1.44 -6.88 -2.29
C PHE A 37 -1.74 -7.48 -3.66
N ARG A 38 -0.92 -7.13 -4.65
CA ARG A 38 -0.98 -7.72 -5.99
C ARG A 38 -0.61 -9.21 -5.91
N LYS A 39 -1.37 -10.08 -6.57
CA LYS A 39 -1.23 -11.55 -6.40
C LYS A 39 0.09 -12.08 -6.96
N GLU A 40 0.52 -11.48 -8.05
CA GLU A 40 1.64 -11.91 -8.88
C GLU A 40 2.98 -11.78 -8.14
N ASP A 41 3.17 -10.70 -7.39
CA ASP A 41 4.45 -10.36 -6.74
C ASP A 41 4.35 -9.85 -5.31
N HIS A 42 3.14 -9.86 -4.73
CA HIS A 42 2.85 -9.42 -3.37
C HIS A 42 3.18 -7.94 -3.11
N GLN A 43 3.37 -7.14 -4.16
CA GLN A 43 3.55 -5.70 -4.05
C GLN A 43 2.26 -5.08 -3.49
N ALA A 44 2.40 -4.26 -2.44
CA ALA A 44 1.29 -3.43 -1.96
C ALA A 44 1.06 -2.26 -2.93
N MET A 45 0.06 -2.41 -3.79
CA MET A 45 -0.41 -1.35 -4.68
C MET A 45 -1.16 -0.31 -3.85
N GLN A 46 -0.80 0.95 -4.06
CA GLN A 46 -1.17 2.06 -3.18
C GLN A 46 -1.11 3.39 -3.92
N SER A 47 -1.85 4.39 -3.45
CA SER A 47 -1.73 5.75 -3.98
C SER A 47 -0.33 6.32 -3.74
N MET A 48 0.12 7.15 -4.67
CA MET A 48 1.36 7.93 -4.55
C MET A 48 1.03 9.41 -4.69
N TYR A 49 1.85 10.28 -4.09
CA TYR A 49 1.55 11.71 -4.02
C TYR A 49 2.62 12.51 -4.74
N HIS A 50 2.22 13.20 -5.81
CA HIS A 50 3.03 14.24 -6.41
C HIS A 50 2.86 15.50 -5.57
N PHE A 51 3.97 16.00 -5.02
CA PHE A 51 3.99 17.22 -4.24
C PHE A 51 5.05 18.20 -4.76
N ARG A 52 4.89 19.46 -4.40
CA ARG A 52 5.90 20.51 -4.55
C ARG A 52 6.38 20.92 -3.17
N ILE A 53 7.67 21.18 -3.04
CA ILE A 53 8.23 21.69 -1.79
C ILE A 53 7.90 23.18 -1.64
N LYS A 54 7.36 23.54 -0.48
CA LYS A 54 7.27 24.90 0.01
C LYS A 54 8.30 25.09 1.12
N ASN A 55 9.09 26.16 1.01
CA ASN A 55 9.97 26.60 2.08
C ASN A 55 9.17 27.47 3.07
N ASP A 56 8.81 26.91 4.21
CA ASP A 56 8.00 27.58 5.23
C ASP A 56 8.82 27.70 6.53
N PRO A 57 9.17 28.92 6.98
CA PRO A 57 10.02 29.12 8.15
C PRO A 57 9.35 28.68 9.46
N ALA A 58 8.05 28.41 9.48
CA ALA A 58 7.36 27.86 10.65
C ALA A 58 7.75 26.40 10.94
N PHE A 59 8.34 25.70 9.96
CA PHE A 59 8.73 24.30 10.09
C PHE A 59 10.23 24.14 9.90
N THR A 60 10.83 23.19 10.63
CA THR A 60 12.27 22.88 10.52
C THR A 60 12.57 21.90 9.38
N TRP A 61 11.58 21.55 8.57
CA TRP A 61 11.68 20.66 7.41
C TRP A 61 10.95 21.26 6.20
N ALA A 62 11.29 20.76 5.02
CA ALA A 62 10.63 21.14 3.77
C ALA A 62 9.17 20.64 3.78
N VAL A 63 8.21 21.55 3.57
CA VAL A 63 6.78 21.22 3.61
C VAL A 63 6.31 20.73 2.24
N PRO A 64 5.80 19.50 2.10
CA PRO A 64 5.24 19.02 0.84
C PRO A 64 3.81 19.53 0.66
N GLU A 65 3.58 20.39 -0.34
CA GLU A 65 2.25 20.78 -0.78
C GLU A 65 1.75 19.84 -1.87
N LEU A 66 0.59 19.23 -1.66
CA LEU A 66 0.01 18.25 -2.59
C LEU A 66 -0.34 18.91 -3.93
N VAL A 67 0.22 18.38 -5.01
CA VAL A 67 -0.14 18.76 -6.39
C VAL A 67 -1.22 17.82 -6.91
N ARG A 68 -1.00 16.50 -6.81
CA ARG A 68 -2.03 15.50 -7.11
C ARG A 68 -1.77 14.18 -6.41
N GLU A 69 -2.84 13.43 -6.19
CA GLU A 69 -2.79 12.00 -5.94
C GLU A 69 -2.68 11.23 -7.27
N ILE A 70 -1.84 10.19 -7.30
CA ILE A 70 -1.67 9.24 -8.38
C ILE A 70 -2.21 7.91 -7.86
N LYS A 71 -3.36 7.47 -8.40
CA LYS A 71 -4.02 6.24 -7.93
C LYS A 71 -3.27 4.99 -8.41
N PRO A 72 -3.41 3.84 -7.72
CA PRO A 72 -2.78 2.58 -8.12
C PRO A 72 -3.03 2.21 -9.58
N GLU A 73 -4.24 2.47 -10.09
CA GLU A 73 -4.66 2.11 -11.45
C GLU A 73 -4.00 2.98 -12.53
N GLU A 74 -3.44 4.13 -12.16
CA GLU A 74 -2.69 5.01 -13.06
C GLU A 74 -1.21 4.60 -13.18
N MET A 75 -0.74 3.67 -12.35
CA MET A 75 0.67 3.29 -12.27
C MET A 75 0.91 1.90 -12.87
N GLN A 76 1.71 1.85 -13.93
CA GLN A 76 2.16 0.61 -14.56
C GLN A 76 3.42 0.09 -13.85
N VAL A 77 3.29 -0.30 -12.58
CA VAL A 77 4.42 -0.86 -11.81
C VAL A 77 4.78 -2.24 -12.37
N PRO A 78 6.02 -2.47 -12.86
CA PRO A 78 6.40 -3.72 -13.49
C PRO A 78 6.40 -4.88 -12.49
N ILE A 79 6.06 -6.07 -12.96
CA ILE A 79 6.25 -7.33 -12.25
C ILE A 79 7.64 -7.87 -12.62
N ARG A 80 8.44 -8.26 -11.61
CA ARG A 80 9.85 -8.63 -11.82
C ARG A 80 10.26 -9.97 -11.19
N ASN A 81 9.35 -10.65 -10.52
CA ASN A 81 9.59 -11.99 -10.01
C ASN A 81 9.28 -13.05 -11.09
N LYS A 82 9.85 -14.25 -10.91
CA LYS A 82 9.60 -15.44 -11.74
C LYS A 82 8.95 -16.50 -10.86
N ARG A 83 7.69 -16.29 -10.54
CA ARG A 83 6.95 -17.15 -9.61
C ARG A 83 6.14 -18.19 -10.36
#